data_AF-A0A9P5LB61-F1
#
_entry.id   AF-A0A9P5LB61-F1
#
_cell.length_a   1.000
_cell.length_b   1.000
_cell.length_c   1.000
_cell.angle_alpha   90.00
_cell.angle_beta   90.00
_cell.angle_gamma   90.00
#
_symmetry.space_group_name_H-M   'P 1'
#
loop_
_entity.id
_entity.type
_entity.pdbx_description
1 polymer ?
#
loop_
_entity_poly.entity_id
_entity_poly.type
_entity_poly.pdbx_seq_one_letter_code
_entity_poly.pdbx_strand_id
1 'polypeptide(L)'
;MIGFSYYARVSSLSPRFYQSLLDKCWRRSGTLMYRPDQRRSCCPHYTIRLDSSQFNPSRAQRQTINRFNKYVIGDSYAKEAARLHPKSRDQAKKRDNHFDLVERVHEAEDDQLLKPPEAAHKLEVTLEHDDFTEEKFAVYENYQRVVHKDDPAEITRSGFKGFLCNSPLRRETMIGSDGRERRLGSYHHCYRLDGKLVAIGVLDLLPECVSSVYFLYDESIHKHAPGKLGALFEIALAIEEGYGWWYPGFYIHSCPKMRYKIDYSPQFILDPVALRWDPLDRKVLDLLDKKPFVSMAEEIQAGSAATARASEEANRDSKISDVPEESESPPNGSDEDDDEDDEDDEDDEDNIWLFNSQMPGITPLSSIVALDMDRIHLKITPNGPLYKTSDLVSWEEQDVKQWPGLRAGVAELVATIGPELMDQICLDFVPHKR
;
A
#
# COMPACT_ATOMS: atom_id res chain seq x y z
N MET A 1 8.18 -13.32 10.41
CA MET A 1 7.31 -12.24 10.93
C MET A 1 5.89 -12.73 10.68
N ILE A 2 5.28 -13.38 11.67
CA ILE A 2 3.91 -13.90 11.54
C ILE A 2 3.02 -12.66 11.57
N GLY A 3 2.64 -12.18 10.39
CA GLY A 3 1.71 -11.08 10.24
C GLY A 3 0.32 -11.66 10.09
N PHE A 4 -0.48 -11.63 11.16
CA PHE A 4 -1.90 -11.96 11.08
C PHE A 4 -2.53 -11.09 10.00
N SER A 5 -3.10 -11.71 8.97
CA SER A 5 -3.74 -11.03 7.86
C SER A 5 -4.92 -11.85 7.39
N TYR A 6 -5.97 -11.18 6.94
CA TYR A 6 -7.02 -11.85 6.18
C TYR A 6 -6.56 -11.97 4.73
N TYR A 7 -6.65 -13.19 4.17
CA TYR A 7 -6.19 -13.49 2.81
C TYR A 7 -7.37 -13.83 1.90
N ALA A 8 -7.26 -13.43 0.64
CA ALA A 8 -8.14 -13.87 -0.44
C ALA A 8 -7.31 -14.13 -1.70
N ARG A 9 -7.74 -15.06 -2.55
CA ARG A 9 -7.14 -15.25 -3.88
C ARG A 9 -8.07 -14.70 -4.94
N VAL A 10 -7.51 -13.95 -5.89
CA VAL A 10 -8.26 -13.33 -6.98
C VAL A 10 -7.79 -13.88 -8.33
N SER A 11 -8.72 -14.31 -9.17
CA SER A 11 -8.45 -14.72 -10.55
C SER A 11 -8.60 -13.57 -11.55
N SER A 12 -9.43 -12.57 -11.22
CA SER A 12 -9.59 -11.35 -12.01
C SER A 12 -10.06 -10.20 -11.12
N LEU A 13 -9.49 -9.01 -11.33
CA LEU A 13 -9.73 -7.82 -10.52
C LEU A 13 -9.91 -6.60 -11.43
N SER A 14 -10.93 -5.78 -11.18
CA SER A 14 -11.04 -4.49 -11.87
C SER A 14 -10.19 -3.43 -11.16
N PRO A 15 -9.56 -2.49 -11.89
CA PRO A 15 -8.84 -1.37 -11.28
C PRO A 15 -9.71 -0.55 -10.33
N ARG A 16 -10.98 -0.29 -10.69
CA ARG A 16 -11.93 0.44 -9.82
C ARG A 16 -12.20 -0.28 -8.50
N PHE A 17 -12.45 -1.59 -8.53
CA PHE A 17 -12.69 -2.36 -7.32
C PHE A 17 -11.43 -2.43 -6.45
N TYR A 18 -10.25 -2.59 -7.06
CA TYR A 18 -9.00 -2.62 -6.31
C TYR A 18 -8.67 -1.28 -5.66
N GLN A 19 -8.99 -0.14 -6.30
CA GLN A 19 -8.88 1.18 -5.65
C GLN A 19 -9.68 1.21 -4.34
N SER A 20 -10.94 0.74 -4.36
CA SER A 20 -11.77 0.67 -3.15
C SER A 20 -11.17 -0.23 -2.07
N LEU A 21 -10.52 -1.33 -2.46
CA LEU A 21 -9.83 -2.22 -1.52
C LEU A 21 -8.54 -1.60 -0.95
N LEU A 22 -7.74 -0.90 -1.77
CA LEU A 22 -6.54 -0.19 -1.32
C LEU A 22 -6.86 0.82 -0.21
N ASP A 23 -8.00 1.51 -0.36
CA ASP A 23 -8.54 2.48 0.60
C ASP A 23 -9.17 1.82 1.83
N LYS A 24 -9.08 0.49 1.93
CA LYS A 24 -9.53 -0.36 3.04
C LYS A 24 -8.43 -1.28 3.54
N CYS A 25 -7.17 -0.83 3.47
CA CYS A 25 -5.98 -1.52 3.94
C CYS A 25 -5.59 -2.81 3.18
N TRP A 26 -6.26 -3.16 2.09
CA TRP A 26 -5.88 -4.32 1.30
C TRP A 26 -4.65 -4.03 0.42
N ARG A 27 -3.86 -5.06 0.15
CA ARG A 27 -2.79 -5.09 -0.86
C ARG A 27 -2.79 -6.41 -1.60
N ARG A 28 -2.01 -6.47 -2.67
CA ARG A 28 -1.82 -7.69 -3.46
C ARG A 28 -0.35 -8.08 -3.59
N SER A 29 -0.13 -9.36 -3.83
CA SER A 29 1.12 -10.00 -4.24
C SER A 29 0.77 -11.04 -5.30
N GLY A 30 0.98 -10.69 -6.58
CA GLY A 30 0.39 -11.46 -7.68
C GLY A 30 -1.14 -11.57 -7.57
N THR A 31 -1.63 -12.80 -7.49
CA THR A 31 -3.05 -13.17 -7.32
C THR A 31 -3.49 -13.28 -5.85
N LEU A 32 -2.57 -13.18 -4.89
CA LEU A 32 -2.89 -13.16 -3.47
C LEU A 32 -3.24 -11.73 -3.06
N MET A 33 -4.42 -11.53 -2.49
CA MET A 33 -4.85 -10.33 -1.79
C MET A 33 -4.71 -10.56 -0.30
N TYR A 34 -4.29 -9.54 0.44
CA TYR A 34 -4.18 -9.61 1.88
C TYR A 34 -4.53 -8.28 2.52
N ARG A 35 -5.17 -8.34 3.68
CA ARG A 35 -5.44 -7.21 4.57
C ARG A 35 -4.77 -7.50 5.90
N PRO A 36 -3.71 -6.76 6.27
CA PRO A 36 -3.03 -6.97 7.55
C PRO A 36 -3.95 -6.68 8.73
N ASP A 37 -3.83 -7.46 9.81
CA ASP A 37 -4.32 -7.11 11.13
C ASP A 37 -3.28 -6.25 11.82
N GLN A 38 -3.45 -4.93 11.72
CA GLN A 38 -2.51 -3.96 12.30
C GLN A 38 -2.43 -4.04 13.82
N ARG A 39 -3.48 -4.49 14.51
CA ARG A 39 -3.53 -4.51 15.98
C ARG A 39 -2.72 -5.66 16.55
N ARG A 40 -2.82 -6.85 15.93
CA ARG A 40 -2.06 -8.03 16.34
C ARG A 40 -0.66 -8.11 15.72
N SER A 41 -0.37 -7.30 14.70
CA SER A 41 0.97 -7.22 14.12
C SER A 41 1.96 -6.56 15.08
N CYS A 42 3.11 -7.21 15.34
CA CYS A 42 4.21 -6.59 16.09
C CYS A 42 4.77 -5.32 15.41
N CYS A 43 4.59 -5.23 14.09
CA CYS A 43 4.98 -4.10 13.25
C CYS A 43 3.79 -3.70 12.37
N PRO A 44 2.90 -2.80 12.83
CA PRO A 44 1.68 -2.50 12.09
C PRO A 44 1.94 -1.88 10.71
N HIS A 45 1.15 -2.35 9.75
CA HIS A 45 1.21 -1.94 8.35
C HIS A 45 0.17 -0.83 8.09
N TYR A 46 0.63 0.42 8.08
CA TYR A 46 -0.23 1.56 7.76
C TYR A 46 -0.24 1.86 6.28
N THR A 47 -1.43 2.09 5.71
CA THR A 47 -1.54 2.59 4.35
C THR A 47 -1.32 4.09 4.37
N ILE A 48 -0.43 4.58 3.50
CA ILE A 48 -0.19 6.02 3.33
C ILE A 48 -0.36 6.41 1.85
N ARG A 49 -0.67 7.68 1.60
CA ARG A 49 -0.76 8.26 0.27
C ARG A 49 -0.37 9.73 0.26
N LEU A 50 0.08 10.18 -0.89
CA LEU A 50 0.50 11.56 -1.15
C LEU A 50 -0.31 12.13 -2.31
N ASP A 51 -0.83 13.35 -2.16
CA ASP A 51 -1.43 14.09 -3.29
C ASP A 51 -0.28 14.56 -4.19
N SER A 52 -0.21 14.00 -5.41
CA SER A 52 0.88 14.25 -6.33
C SER A 52 0.93 15.72 -6.77
N SER A 53 -0.21 16.40 -6.82
CA SER A 53 -0.31 17.83 -7.18
C SER A 53 0.22 18.77 -6.09
N GLN A 54 0.28 18.29 -4.85
CA GLN A 54 0.79 19.04 -3.70
C GLN A 54 2.21 18.65 -3.30
N PHE A 55 2.83 17.71 -4.02
CA PHE A 55 4.16 17.23 -3.70
C PHE A 55 5.19 18.36 -3.72
N ASN A 56 5.93 18.50 -2.61
CA ASN A 56 7.03 19.45 -2.53
C ASN A 56 8.36 18.72 -2.32
N PRO A 57 9.22 18.61 -3.35
CA PRO A 57 10.47 17.87 -3.24
C PRO A 57 11.46 18.58 -2.31
N SER A 58 11.93 17.84 -1.31
CA SER A 58 12.97 18.27 -0.37
C SER A 58 14.28 18.62 -1.09
N ARG A 59 15.16 19.36 -0.40
CA ARG A 59 16.52 19.65 -0.90
C ARG A 59 17.26 18.37 -1.30
N ALA A 60 17.14 17.30 -0.51
CA ALA A 60 17.82 16.03 -0.79
C ALA A 60 17.27 15.33 -2.03
N GLN A 61 15.94 15.36 -2.26
CA GLN A 61 15.30 14.85 -3.47
C GLN A 61 15.75 15.62 -4.72
N ARG A 62 15.70 16.96 -4.66
CA ARG A 62 16.17 17.83 -5.76
C ARG A 62 17.64 17.61 -6.09
N GLN A 63 18.50 17.41 -5.09
CA GLN A 63 19.92 17.12 -5.31
C GLN A 63 20.14 15.74 -5.94
N THR A 64 19.37 14.72 -5.55
CA THR A 64 19.50 13.38 -6.12
C THR A 64 19.22 13.40 -7.62
N ILE A 65 18.10 13.98 -8.06
CA ILE A 65 17.74 14.03 -9.47
C ILE A 65 18.72 14.90 -10.28
N ASN A 66 19.12 16.07 -9.76
CA ASN A 66 20.10 16.92 -10.43
C ASN A 66 21.46 16.23 -10.61
N ARG A 67 21.92 15.43 -9.64
CA ARG A 67 23.16 14.65 -9.77
C ARG A 67 23.02 13.52 -10.80
N PHE A 68 21.87 12.86 -10.83
CA PHE A 68 21.60 11.82 -11.81
C PHE A 68 21.55 12.41 -13.23
N ASN A 69 20.81 13.51 -13.44
CA ASN A 69 20.79 14.22 -14.72
C ASN A 69 22.18 14.66 -15.16
N LYS A 70 22.99 15.22 -14.24
CA LYS A 70 24.38 15.58 -14.54
C LYS A 70 25.21 14.37 -14.97
N TYR A 71 25.02 13.21 -14.32
CA TYR A 71 25.72 11.98 -14.66
C TYR A 71 25.35 11.50 -16.07
N VAL A 72 24.05 11.43 -16.38
CA VAL A 72 23.54 10.99 -17.69
C VAL A 72 23.98 11.94 -18.80
N ILE A 73 23.77 13.25 -18.62
CA ILE A 73 24.09 14.27 -19.62
C ILE A 73 25.60 14.38 -19.83
N GLY A 74 26.37 14.46 -18.74
CA GLY A 74 27.82 14.62 -18.77
C GLY A 74 28.31 16.05 -19.03
N ASP A 75 29.51 16.36 -18.53
CA ASP A 75 30.09 17.71 -18.59
C ASP A 75 30.42 18.15 -20.02
N SER A 76 30.71 17.21 -20.94
CA SER A 76 31.01 17.51 -22.34
C SER A 76 29.76 18.02 -23.07
N TYR A 77 28.66 17.28 -23.01
CA TYR A 77 27.38 17.70 -23.54
C TYR A 77 26.96 19.04 -22.93
N ALA A 78 27.00 19.18 -21.61
CA ALA A 78 26.51 20.38 -20.93
C ALA A 78 27.22 21.67 -21.43
N LYS A 79 28.53 21.60 -21.67
CA LYS A 79 29.31 22.73 -22.21
C LYS A 79 28.96 23.03 -23.67
N GLU A 80 28.90 22.00 -24.49
CA GLU A 80 28.70 22.16 -25.93
C GLU A 80 27.25 22.51 -26.27
N ALA A 81 26.26 21.94 -25.57
CA ALA A 81 24.86 22.32 -25.67
C ALA A 81 24.62 23.76 -25.20
N ALA A 82 25.30 24.24 -24.15
CA ALA A 82 25.21 25.65 -23.75
C ALA A 82 25.77 26.61 -24.82
N ARG A 83 26.72 26.14 -25.65
CA ARG A 83 27.31 26.90 -26.77
C ARG A 83 26.42 26.89 -28.01
N LEU A 84 25.90 25.72 -28.39
CA LEU A 84 25.10 25.52 -29.59
C LEU A 84 23.64 25.93 -29.42
N HIS A 85 23.09 25.71 -28.23
CA HIS A 85 21.68 25.90 -27.88
C HIS A 85 21.54 26.73 -26.59
N PRO A 86 21.98 28.01 -26.59
CA PRO A 86 21.97 28.82 -25.40
C PRO A 86 20.55 29.06 -24.89
N LYS A 87 20.34 28.82 -23.59
CA LYS A 87 19.06 29.16 -22.93
C LYS A 87 18.88 30.68 -22.89
N SER A 88 17.66 31.14 -23.13
CA SER A 88 17.33 32.55 -22.91
C SER A 88 17.50 32.92 -21.44
N ARG A 89 17.69 34.21 -21.15
CA ARG A 89 17.80 34.71 -19.77
C ARG A 89 16.58 34.31 -18.93
N ASP A 90 15.40 34.31 -19.54
CA ASP A 90 14.14 33.96 -18.87
C ASP A 90 14.05 32.45 -18.60
N GLN A 91 14.51 31.61 -19.54
CA GLN A 91 14.59 30.17 -19.33
C GLN A 91 15.57 29.80 -18.21
N ALA A 92 16.76 30.43 -18.18
CA ALA A 92 17.73 30.23 -17.11
C ALA A 92 17.16 30.67 -15.75
N LYS A 93 16.55 31.87 -15.71
CA LYS A 93 15.90 32.38 -14.50
C LYS A 93 14.76 31.48 -14.02
N LYS A 94 13.93 30.93 -14.92
CA LYS A 94 12.86 29.97 -14.56
C LYS A 94 13.48 28.73 -13.92
N ARG A 95 14.49 28.13 -14.57
CA ARG A 95 15.13 26.90 -14.11
C ARG A 95 15.75 27.03 -12.71
N ASP A 96 16.38 28.16 -12.43
CA ASP A 96 17.10 28.37 -11.16
C ASP A 96 16.18 28.72 -9.99
N ASN A 97 15.04 29.37 -10.26
CA ASN A 97 14.11 29.81 -9.22
C ASN A 97 12.90 28.89 -9.01
N HIS A 98 12.55 28.08 -10.00
CA HIS A 98 11.41 27.17 -9.95
C HIS A 98 11.84 25.74 -10.23
N PHE A 99 11.57 24.86 -9.26
CA PHE A 99 11.78 23.44 -9.41
C PHE A 99 10.46 22.80 -9.85
N ASP A 100 10.38 22.42 -11.12
CA ASP A 100 9.29 21.64 -11.68
C ASP A 100 9.72 20.16 -11.72
N LEU A 101 9.01 19.28 -11.00
CA LEU A 101 9.40 17.87 -10.91
C LEU A 101 9.35 17.18 -12.26
N VAL A 102 8.26 17.39 -13.02
CA VAL A 102 8.02 16.75 -14.32
C VAL A 102 9.13 17.15 -15.29
N GLU A 103 9.43 18.46 -15.40
CA GLU A 103 10.56 18.91 -16.22
C GLU A 103 11.89 18.28 -15.79
N ARG A 104 12.12 18.04 -14.49
CA ARG A 104 13.40 17.53 -13.99
C ARG A 104 13.58 16.02 -14.17
N VAL A 105 12.52 15.22 -14.13
CA VAL A 105 12.62 13.76 -14.39
C VAL A 105 12.94 13.47 -15.85
N HIS A 106 12.37 14.26 -16.78
CA HIS A 106 12.60 14.08 -18.21
C HIS A 106 13.84 14.84 -18.74
N GLU A 107 14.45 15.76 -17.99
CA GLU A 107 15.56 16.63 -18.46
C GLU A 107 16.74 15.84 -19.07
N ALA A 108 16.99 14.62 -18.62
CA ALA A 108 18.11 13.80 -19.07
C ALA A 108 17.71 12.64 -20.01
N GLU A 109 16.42 12.49 -20.33
CA GLU A 109 15.97 11.48 -21.29
C GLU A 109 16.46 11.82 -22.70
N ASP A 110 16.90 10.80 -23.43
CA ASP A 110 17.59 10.99 -24.72
C ASP A 110 16.75 11.76 -25.75
N ASP A 111 15.44 11.50 -25.77
CA ASP A 111 14.49 12.15 -26.70
C ASP A 111 14.24 13.63 -26.36
N GLN A 112 14.60 14.06 -25.14
CA GLN A 112 14.48 15.47 -24.70
C GLN A 112 15.76 16.27 -24.94
N LEU A 113 16.88 15.61 -25.24
CA LEU A 113 18.16 16.26 -25.41
C LEU A 113 18.31 16.85 -26.83
N LEU A 114 18.81 18.09 -26.88
CA LEU A 114 19.14 18.74 -28.15
C LEU A 114 20.39 18.12 -28.76
N LYS A 115 20.31 17.72 -30.02
CA LYS A 115 21.38 17.06 -30.79
C LYS A 115 21.75 17.86 -32.04
N PRO A 116 23.05 17.96 -32.40
CA PRO A 116 24.23 17.62 -31.57
C PRO A 116 24.39 18.60 -30.38
N PRO A 117 25.16 18.26 -29.32
CA PRO A 117 26.07 17.10 -29.13
C PRO A 117 25.37 15.84 -28.56
N GLU A 118 26.11 14.73 -28.43
CA GLU A 118 25.64 13.50 -27.75
C GLU A 118 25.94 13.53 -26.25
N ALA A 119 25.02 12.99 -25.44
CA ALA A 119 25.20 12.87 -23.99
C ALA A 119 26.21 11.78 -23.60
N ALA A 120 26.65 11.81 -22.35
CA ALA A 120 27.55 10.76 -21.82
C ALA A 120 26.86 9.39 -21.73
N HIS A 121 25.55 9.39 -21.47
CA HIS A 121 24.72 8.20 -21.43
C HIS A 121 23.35 8.46 -22.09
N LYS A 122 22.75 7.40 -22.62
CA LYS A 122 21.39 7.40 -23.17
C LYS A 122 20.40 6.91 -22.11
N LEU A 123 19.59 7.81 -21.56
CA LEU A 123 18.49 7.44 -20.65
C LEU A 123 17.19 7.30 -21.43
N GLU A 124 16.52 6.16 -21.26
CA GLU A 124 15.18 5.91 -21.79
C GLU A 124 14.28 5.43 -20.64
N VAL A 125 13.10 6.04 -20.52
CA VAL A 125 12.11 5.68 -19.51
C VAL A 125 10.81 5.32 -20.23
N THR A 126 10.27 4.14 -19.94
CA THR A 126 9.14 3.58 -20.67
C THR A 126 8.14 2.93 -19.73
N LEU A 127 6.85 3.03 -20.05
CA LEU A 127 5.79 2.35 -19.33
C LEU A 127 5.31 1.12 -20.13
N GLU A 128 5.80 -0.05 -19.73
CA GLU A 128 5.57 -1.33 -20.39
C GLU A 128 4.56 -2.19 -19.64
N HIS A 129 4.04 -3.24 -20.28
CA HIS A 129 3.26 -4.25 -19.58
C HIS A 129 4.08 -4.98 -18.52
N ASP A 130 3.41 -5.43 -17.45
CA ASP A 130 3.97 -6.33 -16.42
C ASP A 130 4.14 -7.77 -16.91
N ASP A 131 4.36 -7.96 -18.22
CA ASP A 131 4.65 -9.26 -18.79
C ASP A 131 6.10 -9.67 -18.49
N PHE A 132 6.32 -10.97 -18.32
CA PHE A 132 7.65 -11.53 -18.11
C PHE A 132 8.54 -11.34 -19.35
N THR A 133 9.77 -10.88 -19.13
CA THR A 133 10.86 -10.97 -20.10
C THR A 133 12.15 -11.40 -19.40
N GLU A 134 13.08 -11.99 -20.15
CA GLU A 134 14.40 -12.34 -19.60
C GLU A 134 15.19 -11.08 -19.18
N GLU A 135 15.03 -9.96 -19.91
CA GLU A 135 15.63 -8.67 -19.54
C GLU A 135 15.14 -8.20 -18.17
N LYS A 136 13.83 -8.26 -17.90
CA LYS A 136 13.23 -7.86 -16.62
C LYS A 136 13.63 -8.80 -15.49
N PHE A 137 13.70 -10.10 -15.78
CA PHE A 137 14.14 -11.11 -14.81
C PHE A 137 15.60 -10.91 -14.40
N ALA A 138 16.49 -10.52 -15.31
CA ALA A 138 17.89 -10.26 -14.98
C ALA A 138 18.05 -9.13 -13.93
N VAL A 139 17.24 -8.07 -14.01
CA VAL A 139 17.25 -7.00 -13.00
C VAL A 139 16.69 -7.50 -11.67
N TYR A 140 15.61 -8.28 -11.70
CA TYR A 140 15.04 -8.92 -10.50
C TYR A 140 16.05 -9.83 -9.81
N GLU A 141 16.69 -10.74 -10.56
CA GLU A 141 17.68 -11.67 -10.03
C GLU A 141 18.85 -10.93 -9.39
N ASN A 142 19.40 -9.94 -10.10
CA ASN A 142 20.46 -9.12 -9.54
C ASN A 142 20.03 -8.42 -8.24
N TYR A 143 18.83 -7.86 -8.21
CA TYR A 143 18.31 -7.17 -7.04
C TYR A 143 18.14 -8.10 -5.84
N GLN A 144 17.54 -9.29 -6.02
CA GLN A 144 17.38 -10.28 -4.95
C GLN A 144 18.74 -10.73 -4.41
N ARG A 145 19.71 -11.03 -5.28
CA ARG A 145 21.07 -11.44 -4.88
C ARG A 145 21.83 -10.36 -4.12
N VAL A 146 21.77 -9.10 -4.58
CA VAL A 146 22.62 -8.02 -4.06
C VAL A 146 21.98 -7.30 -2.86
N VAL A 147 20.68 -7.03 -2.93
CA VAL A 147 19.97 -6.23 -1.93
C VAL A 147 19.35 -7.08 -0.85
N HIS A 148 18.70 -8.20 -1.21
CA HIS A 148 18.10 -9.13 -0.25
C HIS A 148 19.05 -10.23 0.22
N LYS A 149 20.08 -10.54 -0.58
CA LYS A 149 21.05 -11.62 -0.31
C LYS A 149 20.39 -13.00 -0.29
N ASP A 150 19.36 -13.16 -1.10
CA ASP A 150 18.68 -14.44 -1.27
C ASP A 150 19.61 -15.48 -1.91
N ASP A 151 19.38 -16.75 -1.60
CA ASP A 151 20.07 -17.85 -2.26
C ASP A 151 19.69 -17.88 -3.76
N PRO A 152 20.66 -17.92 -4.69
CA PRO A 152 20.39 -18.04 -6.12
C PRO A 152 19.42 -19.16 -6.51
N ALA A 153 19.35 -20.26 -5.74
CA ALA A 153 18.42 -21.36 -5.99
C ALA A 153 16.95 -20.97 -5.78
N GLU A 154 16.67 -20.00 -4.90
CA GLU A 154 15.33 -19.50 -4.59
C GLU A 154 14.87 -18.41 -5.58
N ILE A 155 15.80 -17.82 -6.33
CA ILE A 155 15.53 -16.75 -7.30
C ILE A 155 15.04 -17.36 -8.61
N THR A 156 13.76 -17.68 -8.67
CA THR A 156 13.16 -18.40 -9.79
C THR A 156 12.36 -17.50 -10.73
N ARG A 157 12.30 -17.88 -12.02
CA ARG A 157 11.43 -17.25 -13.03
C ARG A 157 9.95 -17.36 -12.64
N SER A 158 9.54 -18.49 -12.07
CA SER A 158 8.17 -18.70 -11.57
C SER A 158 7.86 -17.78 -10.39
N GLY A 159 8.80 -17.60 -9.46
CA GLY A 159 8.68 -16.63 -8.37
C GLY A 159 8.49 -15.21 -8.88
N PHE A 160 9.35 -14.77 -9.82
CA PHE A 160 9.21 -13.45 -10.44
C PHE A 160 7.87 -13.30 -11.17
N LYS A 161 7.45 -14.32 -11.94
CA LYS A 161 6.16 -14.32 -12.65
C LYS A 161 4.97 -14.25 -11.70
N GLY A 162 4.99 -15.02 -10.62
CA GLY A 162 3.89 -15.09 -9.66
C GLY A 162 3.81 -13.87 -8.76
N PHE A 163 4.94 -13.20 -8.52
CA PHE A 163 5.00 -12.03 -7.64
C PHE A 163 4.75 -10.72 -8.38
N LEU A 164 5.49 -10.46 -9.45
CA LEU A 164 5.60 -9.14 -10.09
C LEU A 164 5.08 -9.08 -11.52
N CYS A 165 4.70 -10.21 -12.11
CA CYS A 165 4.15 -10.24 -13.47
C CYS A 165 2.70 -10.77 -13.47
N ASN A 166 2.06 -10.67 -14.62
CA ASN A 166 0.76 -11.30 -14.91
C ASN A 166 -0.29 -11.00 -13.82
N SER A 167 -0.38 -9.73 -13.43
CA SER A 167 -1.33 -9.26 -12.43
C SER A 167 -2.76 -9.67 -12.73
N PRO A 168 -3.59 -9.97 -11.69
CA PRO A 168 -5.02 -10.20 -11.87
C PRO A 168 -5.78 -8.93 -12.28
N LEU A 169 -5.14 -7.75 -12.22
CA LEU A 169 -5.75 -6.48 -12.62
C LEU A 169 -5.98 -6.44 -14.13
N ARG A 170 -7.24 -6.32 -14.52
CA ARG A 170 -7.62 -6.13 -15.92
C ARG A 170 -7.13 -4.78 -16.40
N ARG A 171 -6.37 -4.79 -17.49
CA ARG A 171 -5.96 -3.56 -18.17
C ARG A 171 -7.16 -2.97 -18.90
N GLU A 172 -7.40 -1.69 -18.67
CA GLU A 172 -8.49 -0.94 -19.30
C GLU A 172 -8.07 0.52 -19.48
N THR A 173 -8.92 1.31 -20.12
CA THR A 173 -8.70 2.73 -20.29
C THR A 173 -9.88 3.48 -19.70
N MET A 174 -9.64 4.61 -19.06
CA MET A 174 -10.70 5.50 -18.59
C MET A 174 -10.48 6.93 -19.05
N ILE A 175 -11.57 7.70 -19.11
CA ILE A 175 -11.53 9.15 -19.28
C ILE A 175 -11.79 9.77 -17.90
N GLY A 176 -10.82 10.55 -17.41
CA GLY A 176 -10.92 11.29 -16.15
C GLY A 176 -11.96 12.41 -16.22
N SER A 177 -12.33 12.95 -15.06
CA SER A 177 -13.21 14.13 -14.96
C SER A 177 -12.62 15.39 -15.60
N ASP A 178 -11.29 15.42 -15.76
CA ASP A 178 -10.53 16.44 -16.49
C ASP A 178 -10.49 16.22 -18.01
N GLY A 179 -11.14 15.16 -18.52
CA GLY A 179 -11.16 14.78 -19.93
C GLY A 179 -9.92 14.05 -20.42
N ARG A 180 -8.95 13.73 -19.54
CA ARG A 180 -7.73 13.01 -19.93
C ARG A 180 -7.99 11.51 -20.02
N GLU A 181 -7.48 10.88 -21.08
CA GLU A 181 -7.43 9.43 -21.21
C GLU A 181 -6.30 8.88 -20.32
N ARG A 182 -6.60 7.83 -19.55
CA ARG A 182 -5.68 7.20 -18.60
C ARG A 182 -5.71 5.69 -18.75
N ARG A 183 -4.54 5.07 -18.66
CA ARG A 183 -4.37 3.61 -18.71
C ARG A 183 -4.50 3.05 -17.30
N LEU A 184 -5.34 2.04 -17.13
CA LEU A 184 -5.51 1.35 -15.86
C LEU A 184 -4.98 -0.09 -15.95
N GLY A 185 -4.53 -0.61 -14.82
CA GLY A 185 -3.97 -1.96 -14.70
C GLY A 185 -2.53 -1.95 -14.21
N SER A 186 -1.87 -3.11 -14.29
CA SER A 186 -0.48 -3.25 -13.87
C SER A 186 0.51 -3.03 -15.01
N TYR A 187 1.60 -2.34 -14.69
CA TYR A 187 2.65 -1.95 -15.62
C TYR A 187 4.03 -1.97 -14.96
N HIS A 188 5.05 -2.14 -15.79
CA HIS A 188 6.45 -1.96 -15.44
C HIS A 188 6.94 -0.62 -15.98
N HIS A 189 7.34 0.27 -15.07
CA HIS A 189 8.05 1.49 -15.37
C HIS A 189 9.54 1.14 -15.52
N CYS A 190 10.00 1.03 -16.75
CA CYS A 190 11.30 0.51 -17.14
C CYS A 190 12.29 1.64 -17.42
N TYR A 191 13.44 1.60 -16.74
CA TYR A 191 14.51 2.59 -16.86
C TYR A 191 15.73 1.96 -17.52
N ARG A 192 16.09 2.42 -18.72
CA ARG A 192 17.26 1.94 -19.46
C ARG A 192 18.35 2.99 -19.50
N LEU A 193 19.58 2.56 -19.27
CA LEU A 193 20.78 3.37 -19.42
C LEU A 193 21.69 2.69 -20.46
N ASP A 194 22.02 3.42 -21.52
CA ASP A 194 22.81 2.91 -22.66
C ASP A 194 22.23 1.63 -23.27
N GLY A 195 20.90 1.54 -23.33
CA GLY A 195 20.17 0.39 -23.84
C GLY A 195 20.09 -0.82 -22.88
N LYS A 196 20.70 -0.75 -21.68
CA LYS A 196 20.56 -1.77 -20.65
C LYS A 196 19.44 -1.39 -19.66
N LEU A 197 18.48 -2.27 -19.42
CA LEU A 197 17.52 -2.11 -18.32
C LEU A 197 18.23 -2.17 -16.96
N VAL A 198 18.10 -1.10 -16.18
CA VAL A 198 18.81 -0.93 -14.89
C VAL A 198 17.86 -0.73 -13.71
N ALA A 199 16.59 -0.44 -13.94
CA ALA A 199 15.57 -0.44 -12.88
C ALA A 199 14.18 -0.73 -13.42
N ILE A 200 13.30 -1.18 -12.53
CA ILE A 200 11.89 -1.42 -12.79
C ILE A 200 11.08 -0.95 -11.57
N GLY A 201 10.15 -0.02 -11.80
CA GLY A 201 9.04 0.23 -10.90
C GLY A 201 7.85 -0.64 -11.30
N VAL A 202 7.33 -1.45 -10.38
CA VAL A 202 6.13 -2.27 -10.58
C VAL A 202 4.95 -1.47 -10.04
N LEU A 203 4.08 -1.04 -10.95
CA LEU A 203 3.02 -0.07 -10.67
C LEU A 203 1.65 -0.66 -10.94
N ASP A 204 0.71 -0.34 -10.07
CA ASP A 204 -0.72 -0.43 -10.36
C ASP A 204 -1.26 0.96 -10.64
N LEU A 205 -1.71 1.18 -11.88
CA LEU A 205 -2.38 2.40 -12.30
C LEU A 205 -3.88 2.21 -12.11
N LEU A 206 -4.43 2.97 -11.18
CA LEU A 206 -5.82 2.87 -10.74
C LEU A 206 -6.52 4.22 -10.98
N PRO A 207 -7.86 4.27 -10.94
CA PRO A 207 -8.60 5.47 -11.33
C PRO A 207 -8.13 6.78 -10.66
N GLU A 208 -7.65 6.68 -9.43
CA GLU A 208 -7.25 7.82 -8.61
C GLU A 208 -5.81 7.71 -8.09
N CYS A 209 -5.02 6.70 -8.51
CA CYS A 209 -3.65 6.64 -8.03
C CYS A 209 -2.66 5.88 -8.93
N VAL A 210 -1.39 6.26 -8.75
CA VAL A 210 -0.24 5.41 -9.06
C VAL A 210 0.15 4.69 -7.76
N SER A 211 -0.05 3.37 -7.71
CA SER A 211 0.34 2.54 -6.57
C SER A 211 1.65 1.82 -6.84
N SER A 212 2.69 2.18 -6.07
CA SER A 212 4.00 1.53 -6.07
C SER A 212 3.93 0.17 -5.38
N VAL A 213 3.89 -0.91 -6.16
CA VAL A 213 3.87 -2.29 -5.66
C VAL A 213 5.27 -2.71 -5.23
N TYR A 214 6.26 -2.51 -6.11
CA TYR A 214 7.64 -2.90 -5.87
C TYR A 214 8.60 -2.05 -6.70
N PHE A 215 9.84 -1.91 -6.25
CA PHE A 215 10.87 -1.23 -7.03
C PHE A 215 12.17 -2.03 -6.92
N LEU A 216 12.74 -2.38 -8.07
CA LEU A 216 13.95 -3.18 -8.18
C LEU A 216 14.95 -2.52 -9.13
N TYR A 217 16.24 -2.76 -8.89
CA TYR A 217 17.31 -2.12 -9.66
C TYR A 217 18.57 -2.98 -9.74
N ASP A 218 19.33 -2.75 -10.80
CA ASP A 218 20.65 -3.33 -11.05
C ASP A 218 21.71 -2.59 -10.19
N GLU A 219 22.70 -3.34 -9.70
CA GLU A 219 23.73 -2.82 -8.79
C GLU A 219 24.56 -1.67 -9.42
N SER A 220 24.65 -1.63 -10.76
CA SER A 220 25.33 -0.59 -11.52
C SER A 220 24.86 0.83 -11.20
N ILE A 221 23.59 1.00 -10.80
CA ILE A 221 23.03 2.32 -10.48
C ILE A 221 22.89 2.58 -8.97
N HIS A 222 23.36 1.66 -8.10
CA HIS A 222 23.18 1.77 -6.65
C HIS A 222 23.66 3.12 -6.07
N LYS A 223 24.80 3.62 -6.57
CA LYS A 223 25.41 4.90 -6.17
C LYS A 223 24.54 6.14 -6.47
N HIS A 224 23.50 6.01 -7.29
CA HIS A 224 22.62 7.10 -7.70
C HIS A 224 21.32 7.20 -6.89
N ALA A 225 21.18 6.40 -5.82
CA ALA A 225 19.98 6.35 -4.98
C ALA A 225 18.69 6.02 -5.78
N PRO A 226 18.67 4.87 -6.48
CA PRO A 226 17.62 4.53 -7.44
C PRO A 226 16.22 4.48 -6.83
N GLY A 227 16.04 4.06 -5.58
CA GLY A 227 14.73 4.09 -4.93
C GLY A 227 14.14 5.49 -4.74
N LYS A 228 14.99 6.51 -4.56
CA LYS A 228 14.54 7.91 -4.50
C LYS A 228 14.22 8.46 -5.89
N LEU A 229 15.00 8.07 -6.89
CA LEU A 229 14.70 8.41 -8.28
C LEU A 229 13.36 7.78 -8.70
N GLY A 230 13.17 6.48 -8.45
CA GLY A 230 11.93 5.75 -8.75
C GLY A 230 10.69 6.45 -8.18
N ALA A 231 10.71 6.79 -6.89
CA ALA A 231 9.61 7.54 -6.28
C ALA A 231 9.36 8.91 -6.94
N LEU A 232 10.41 9.65 -7.33
CA LEU A 232 10.25 10.93 -8.03
C LEU A 232 9.65 10.75 -9.44
N PHE A 233 10.06 9.72 -10.18
CA PHE A 233 9.50 9.37 -11.49
C PHE A 233 8.04 8.91 -11.37
N GLU A 234 7.69 8.12 -10.35
CA GLU A 234 6.31 7.68 -10.11
C GLU A 234 5.39 8.82 -9.70
N ILE A 235 5.87 9.76 -8.86
CA ILE A 235 5.10 10.96 -8.52
C ILE A 235 4.93 11.85 -9.75
N ALA A 236 5.96 12.00 -10.59
CA ALA A 236 5.86 12.73 -11.85
C ALA A 236 4.81 12.10 -12.78
N LEU A 237 4.85 10.78 -12.97
CA LEU A 237 3.84 10.03 -13.73
C LEU A 237 2.42 10.30 -13.20
N ALA A 238 2.24 10.32 -11.87
CA ALA A 238 0.95 10.63 -11.25
C ALA A 238 0.45 12.07 -11.55
N ILE A 239 1.36 13.04 -11.67
CA ILE A 239 1.04 14.43 -12.03
C ILE A 239 0.69 14.52 -13.53
N GLU A 240 1.50 13.93 -14.38
CA GLU A 240 1.39 14.02 -15.84
C GLU A 240 0.10 13.38 -16.36
N GLU A 241 -0.16 12.15 -15.95
CA GLU A 241 -1.35 11.40 -16.36
C GLU A 241 -2.60 11.78 -15.53
N GLY A 242 -2.43 12.56 -14.46
CA GLY A 242 -3.53 13.09 -13.66
C GLY A 242 -4.21 12.04 -12.77
N TYR A 243 -3.45 11.07 -12.24
CA TYR A 243 -3.99 10.09 -11.30
C TYR A 243 -4.37 10.73 -9.96
N GLY A 244 -3.70 11.80 -9.54
CA GLY A 244 -4.02 12.55 -8.33
C GLY A 244 -3.26 12.06 -7.09
N TRP A 245 -3.28 10.76 -6.80
CA TRP A 245 -2.54 10.22 -5.65
C TRP A 245 -1.35 9.34 -6.05
N TRP A 246 -0.31 9.36 -5.23
CA TRP A 246 0.77 8.37 -5.22
C TRP A 246 0.71 7.54 -3.93
N TYR A 247 0.62 6.22 -4.07
CA TYR A 247 0.56 5.27 -2.96
C TYR A 247 1.90 4.52 -2.89
N PRO A 248 2.79 4.83 -1.93
CA PRO A 248 4.09 4.17 -1.82
C PRO A 248 4.02 2.75 -1.21
N GLY A 249 2.83 2.16 -1.06
CA GLY A 249 2.61 0.90 -0.34
C GLY A 249 2.44 1.09 1.18
N PHE A 250 2.76 0.07 1.97
CA PHE A 250 2.66 0.16 3.44
C PHE A 250 3.78 1.02 4.04
N TYR A 251 3.48 1.64 5.17
CA TYR A 251 4.40 2.30 6.07
C TYR A 251 4.41 1.56 7.40
N ILE A 252 5.60 1.17 7.85
CA ILE A 252 5.82 0.51 9.14
C ILE A 252 6.72 1.45 9.93
N HIS A 253 6.15 2.10 10.95
CA HIS A 253 6.84 3.18 11.67
C HIS A 253 8.12 2.70 12.38
N SER A 254 8.08 1.49 12.94
CA SER A 254 9.19 0.84 13.64
C SER A 254 10.28 0.31 12.71
N CYS A 255 10.05 0.25 11.38
CA CYS A 255 11.01 -0.32 10.43
C CYS A 255 11.89 0.77 9.80
N PRO A 256 13.22 0.81 10.08
CA PRO A 256 14.11 1.85 9.54
C PRO A 256 14.12 1.91 8.01
N LYS A 257 14.03 0.75 7.34
CA LYS A 257 13.99 0.65 5.87
C LYS A 257 12.74 1.28 5.25
N MET A 258 11.70 1.53 6.04
CA MET A 258 10.42 2.07 5.60
C MET A 258 10.22 3.54 5.99
N ARG A 259 11.10 4.09 6.85
CA ARG A 259 11.01 5.49 7.31
C ARG A 259 11.17 6.52 6.20
N TYR A 260 11.88 6.19 5.12
CA TYR A 260 12.06 7.14 4.02
C TYR A 260 10.74 7.57 3.35
N LYS A 261 9.65 6.79 3.47
CA LYS A 261 8.37 7.09 2.82
C LYS A 261 7.71 8.37 3.36
N ILE A 262 7.98 8.71 4.61
CA ILE A 262 7.45 9.95 5.22
C ILE A 262 8.26 11.20 4.84
N ASP A 263 9.38 11.05 4.13
CA ASP A 263 10.17 12.17 3.61
C ASP A 263 9.57 12.78 2.32
N TYR A 264 8.58 12.13 1.74
CA TYR A 264 7.75 12.69 0.67
C TYR A 264 6.55 13.33 1.35
N SER A 265 6.26 14.59 1.04
CA SER A 265 5.22 15.34 1.77
C SER A 265 4.46 16.29 0.84
N PRO A 266 3.20 16.62 1.16
CA PRO A 266 2.42 16.14 2.32
C PRO A 266 1.95 14.68 2.17
N GLN A 267 1.84 13.94 3.29
CA GLN A 267 1.34 12.56 3.32
C GLN A 267 0.09 12.48 4.19
N PHE A 268 -0.74 11.50 3.86
CA PHE A 268 -1.90 11.09 4.64
C PHE A 268 -1.74 9.62 5.03
N ILE A 269 -2.28 9.26 6.18
CA ILE A 269 -2.32 7.91 6.72
C ILE A 269 -3.76 7.44 6.84
N LEU A 270 -4.03 6.19 6.48
CA LEU A 270 -5.34 5.58 6.62
C LEU A 270 -5.48 5.03 8.04
N ASP A 271 -6.48 5.50 8.77
CA ASP A 271 -6.88 4.96 10.07
C ASP A 271 -7.37 3.51 9.90
N PRO A 272 -6.72 2.50 10.51
CA PRO A 272 -7.10 1.10 10.31
C PRO A 272 -8.48 0.73 10.85
N VAL A 273 -9.02 1.49 11.81
CA VAL A 273 -10.33 1.23 12.43
C VAL A 273 -11.43 1.97 11.68
N ALA A 274 -11.27 3.28 11.50
CA ALA A 274 -12.31 4.12 10.90
C ALA A 274 -12.26 4.14 9.37
N LEU A 275 -11.18 3.64 8.75
CA LEU A 275 -10.95 3.67 7.31
C LEU A 275 -11.06 5.10 6.74
N ARG A 276 -10.58 6.08 7.51
CA ARG A 276 -10.53 7.50 7.15
C ARG A 276 -9.08 7.94 6.96
N TRP A 277 -8.87 8.83 5.99
CA TRP A 277 -7.58 9.48 5.79
C TRP A 277 -7.38 10.63 6.77
N ASP A 278 -6.29 10.58 7.51
CA ASP A 278 -5.83 11.66 8.40
C ASP A 278 -4.45 12.18 7.92
N PRO A 279 -4.11 13.47 8.13
CA PRO A 279 -2.77 13.96 7.83
C PRO A 279 -1.70 13.19 8.61
N LEU A 280 -0.63 12.75 7.94
CA LEU A 280 0.53 12.16 8.61
C LEU A 280 1.47 13.26 9.09
N ASP A 281 1.03 13.96 10.13
CA ASP A 281 1.71 15.12 10.70
C ASP A 281 2.51 14.76 11.97
N ARG A 282 3.06 15.78 12.64
CA ARG A 282 3.84 15.58 13.86
C ARG A 282 3.02 14.94 14.99
N LYS A 283 1.73 15.26 15.10
CA LYS A 283 0.86 14.71 16.15
C LYS A 283 0.70 13.20 15.96
N VAL A 284 0.46 12.74 14.73
CA VAL A 284 0.36 11.30 14.43
C VAL A 284 1.70 10.61 14.65
N LEU A 285 2.80 11.20 14.19
CA LEU A 285 4.14 10.64 14.38
C LEU A 285 4.48 10.49 15.88
N ASP A 286 4.17 11.50 16.71
CA ASP A 286 4.38 11.43 18.17
C ASP A 286 3.54 10.33 18.85
N LEU A 287 2.37 9.97 18.28
CA LEU A 287 1.56 8.85 18.75
C LEU A 287 2.19 7.52 18.34
N LEU A 288 2.64 7.40 17.08
CA LEU A 288 3.31 6.21 16.55
C LEU A 288 4.65 5.93 17.27
N ASP A 289 5.34 6.97 17.75
CA ASP A 289 6.54 6.83 18.57
C ASP A 289 6.23 6.21 19.97
N LYS A 290 4.99 6.36 20.47
CA LYS A 290 4.61 5.99 21.84
C LYS A 290 3.75 4.74 21.94
N LYS A 291 3.01 4.40 20.88
CA LYS A 291 2.01 3.33 20.89
C LYS A 291 2.36 2.27 19.85
N PRO A 292 2.20 0.98 20.18
CA PRO A 292 2.42 -0.10 19.22
C PRO A 292 1.41 -0.04 18.08
N PHE A 293 0.19 0.45 18.34
CA PHE A 293 -0.89 0.61 17.37
C PHE A 293 -1.57 1.98 17.58
N VAL A 294 -1.96 2.64 16.49
CA VAL A 294 -2.60 3.96 16.50
C VAL A 294 -3.81 3.95 15.58
N SER A 295 -4.96 4.31 16.14
CA SER A 295 -6.16 4.72 15.40
C SER A 295 -6.58 6.09 15.91
N MET A 296 -6.64 7.09 15.02
CA MET A 296 -7.03 8.44 15.38
C MET A 296 -8.47 8.50 15.87
N ALA A 297 -9.36 7.67 15.34
CA ALA A 297 -10.72 7.55 15.81
C ALA A 297 -10.79 7.09 17.27
N GLU A 298 -10.00 6.08 17.64
CA GLU A 298 -9.92 5.60 19.03
C GLU A 298 -9.28 6.65 19.95
N GLU A 299 -8.24 7.36 19.50
CA GLU A 299 -7.64 8.46 20.28
C GLU A 299 -8.65 9.58 20.58
N ILE A 300 -9.47 9.97 19.59
CA ILE A 300 -10.51 11.00 19.75
C ILE A 300 -11.58 10.53 20.74
N GLN A 301 -12.00 9.26 20.64
CA GLN A 301 -12.99 8.70 21.55
C GLN A 301 -12.47 8.63 22.99
N ALA A 302 -11.24 8.16 23.18
CA ALA A 302 -10.60 8.08 24.49
C ALA A 302 -10.41 9.47 25.13
N GLY A 303 -9.96 10.46 24.35
CA GLY A 303 -9.84 11.85 24.82
C GLY A 303 -11.18 12.47 25.21
N SER A 304 -12.24 12.19 24.45
CA SER A 304 -13.60 12.66 24.76
C SER A 304 -14.14 12.04 26.05
N ALA A 305 -13.93 10.73 26.23
CA ALA A 305 -14.33 10.02 27.45
C ALA A 305 -13.56 10.50 28.69
N ALA A 306 -12.26 10.74 28.56
CA ALA A 306 -11.45 11.31 29.65
C ALA A 306 -11.92 12.72 30.05
N THR A 307 -12.24 13.56 29.06
CA THR A 307 -12.79 14.91 29.30
C THR A 307 -14.15 14.86 29.98
N ALA A 308 -15.03 13.94 29.56
CA ALA A 308 -16.32 13.71 30.20
C ALA A 308 -16.17 13.28 31.67
N ARG A 309 -15.30 12.29 31.96
CA ARG A 309 -15.00 11.85 33.33
C ARG A 309 -14.44 12.98 34.21
N ALA A 310 -13.48 13.75 33.69
CA ALA A 310 -12.94 14.91 34.42
C ALA A 310 -14.01 15.98 34.69
N SER A 311 -14.96 16.18 33.77
CA SER A 311 -16.09 17.09 33.98
C SER A 311 -17.11 16.57 35.00
N GLU A 312 -17.32 15.25 35.07
CA GLU A 312 -18.17 14.61 36.08
C GLU A 312 -17.53 14.65 37.48
N GLU A 313 -16.22 14.43 37.58
CA GLU A 313 -15.46 14.55 38.82
C GLU A 313 -15.42 16.00 39.34
N ALA A 314 -15.18 16.99 38.47
CA ALA A 314 -15.25 18.41 38.84
C ALA A 314 -16.65 18.85 39.30
N ASN A 315 -17.71 18.19 38.78
CA ASN A 315 -19.10 18.45 39.17
C ASN A 315 -19.51 17.69 40.45
N ARG A 316 -18.76 16.66 40.84
CA ARG A 316 -18.89 15.97 42.15
C ARG A 316 -18.15 16.74 43.25
N ASP A 317 -16.98 17.30 42.97
CA ASP A 317 -16.21 18.11 43.93
C ASP A 317 -16.86 19.47 44.25
N SER A 318 -17.80 19.93 43.42
CA SER A 318 -18.63 21.11 43.72
C SER A 318 -19.88 20.80 44.55
N LYS A 319 -20.10 19.54 44.94
CA LYS A 319 -21.23 19.08 45.76
C LYS A 319 -20.82 18.11 46.88
N ILE A 320 -19.74 18.38 47.63
CA ILE A 320 -19.54 17.71 48.93
C ILE A 320 -19.06 18.73 49.96
N SER A 321 -20.00 19.12 50.85
CA SER A 321 -19.73 19.66 52.18
C SER A 321 -19.88 18.52 53.20
N ASP A 322 -18.80 18.28 53.95
CA ASP A 322 -18.67 17.67 55.28
C ASP A 322 -19.41 16.35 55.61
N VAL A 323 -18.64 15.31 55.96
CA VAL A 323 -18.59 14.60 57.28
C VAL A 323 -17.59 13.41 57.18
N PRO A 324 -16.85 13.04 58.26
CA PRO A 324 -15.62 12.22 58.18
C PRO A 324 -15.76 10.74 58.61
N GLU A 325 -14.72 9.98 58.21
CA GLU A 325 -14.14 8.72 58.71
C GLU A 325 -15.05 7.50 59.00
N GLU A 326 -14.67 6.35 58.43
CA GLU A 326 -14.06 5.26 59.22
C GLU A 326 -13.45 4.16 58.33
N SER A 327 -12.28 3.69 58.76
CA SER A 327 -11.45 2.64 58.20
C SER A 327 -11.80 1.28 58.77
N GLU A 328 -11.99 0.25 57.94
CA GLU A 328 -11.75 -1.15 58.34
C GLU A 328 -11.29 -2.00 57.13
N SER A 329 -10.09 -2.57 57.25
CA SER A 329 -9.62 -3.77 56.53
C SER A 329 -9.93 -5.00 57.40
N PRO A 330 -10.27 -6.18 56.86
CA PRO A 330 -9.27 -7.28 56.73
C PRO A 330 -9.67 -8.38 55.70
N PRO A 331 -9.06 -9.60 55.67
CA PRO A 331 -7.64 -9.99 55.70
C PRO A 331 -7.23 -10.92 54.51
N ASN A 332 -5.92 -11.21 54.47
CA ASN A 332 -5.22 -12.27 53.74
C ASN A 332 -5.84 -13.69 53.83
N GLY A 333 -5.63 -14.44 52.74
CA GLY A 333 -5.56 -15.90 52.65
C GLY A 333 -5.64 -16.28 51.17
N SER A 334 -4.85 -17.18 50.59
CA SER A 334 -3.74 -18.04 51.01
C SER A 334 -3.13 -18.57 49.70
N ASP A 335 -1.84 -18.87 49.72
CA ASP A 335 -1.08 -19.49 48.63
C ASP A 335 -1.69 -20.84 48.21
N GLU A 336 -1.88 -21.05 46.91
CA GLU A 336 -1.88 -22.37 46.28
C GLU A 336 -1.03 -22.26 45.00
N ASP A 337 0.16 -22.86 45.08
CA ASP A 337 1.02 -23.22 43.96
C ASP A 337 0.33 -24.33 43.15
N ASP A 338 0.08 -24.10 41.87
CA ASP A 338 -0.13 -25.19 40.90
C ASP A 338 0.86 -24.94 39.74
N ASP A 339 1.99 -25.62 39.84
CA ASP A 339 2.88 -25.95 38.72
C ASP A 339 2.19 -27.02 37.86
N GLU A 340 1.68 -26.64 36.69
CA GLU A 340 1.49 -27.57 35.58
C GLU A 340 2.35 -27.09 34.39
N ASP A 341 3.54 -27.69 34.31
CA ASP A 341 4.21 -27.96 33.03
C ASP A 341 3.24 -28.79 32.17
N ASP A 342 2.90 -28.35 30.97
CA ASP A 342 3.21 -29.09 29.74
C ASP A 342 2.47 -28.56 28.49
N GLU A 343 3.27 -28.46 27.44
CA GLU A 343 2.95 -28.56 26.01
C GLU A 343 2.58 -27.29 25.21
N ASP A 344 3.46 -27.02 24.25
CA ASP A 344 3.40 -26.02 23.18
C ASP A 344 2.12 -26.16 22.32
N ASP A 345 1.09 -25.36 22.61
CA ASP A 345 -0.04 -25.12 21.69
C ASP A 345 0.30 -23.98 20.70
N GLU A 346 1.28 -24.20 19.81
CA GLU A 346 1.51 -23.28 18.66
C GLU A 346 0.48 -23.45 17.53
N ASP A 347 -0.46 -24.41 17.62
CA ASP A 347 -1.38 -24.77 16.53
C ASP A 347 -2.78 -24.11 16.59
N ASP A 348 -3.15 -23.37 17.65
CA ASP A 348 -4.51 -22.82 17.82
C ASP A 348 -4.68 -21.32 17.42
N GLU A 349 -3.61 -20.55 17.22
CA GLU A 349 -3.73 -19.11 16.89
C GLU A 349 -4.21 -18.83 15.45
N ASP A 350 -4.08 -19.79 14.53
CA ASP A 350 -4.36 -19.62 13.10
C ASP A 350 -5.84 -19.80 12.73
N ASN A 351 -6.68 -20.26 13.67
CA ASN A 351 -8.09 -20.57 13.43
C ASN A 351 -9.06 -19.70 14.26
N ILE A 352 -8.71 -18.42 14.44
CA ILE A 352 -9.59 -17.46 15.10
C ILE A 352 -10.61 -16.93 14.10
N TRP A 353 -11.90 -17.21 14.37
CA TRP A 353 -13.02 -16.64 13.62
C TRP A 353 -12.90 -15.11 13.52
N LEU A 354 -13.05 -14.53 12.32
CA LEU A 354 -12.75 -13.11 12.08
C LEU A 354 -13.54 -12.16 13.01
N PHE A 355 -14.79 -12.50 13.31
CA PHE A 355 -15.63 -11.65 14.18
C PHE A 355 -15.20 -11.69 15.66
N ASN A 356 -14.34 -12.63 16.05
CA ASN A 356 -13.74 -12.72 17.38
C ASN A 356 -12.31 -12.19 17.42
N SER A 357 -11.67 -11.91 16.28
CA SER A 357 -10.24 -11.54 16.21
C SER A 357 -9.94 -10.11 16.64
N GLN A 358 -10.96 -9.26 16.74
CA GLN A 358 -10.84 -7.80 16.94
C GLN A 358 -10.00 -7.10 15.86
N MET A 359 -9.89 -7.70 14.67
CA MET A 359 -9.17 -7.11 13.55
C MET A 359 -9.73 -5.71 13.22
N PRO A 360 -8.88 -4.66 13.09
CA PRO A 360 -9.33 -3.30 12.86
C PRO A 360 -10.13 -3.10 11.56
N GLY A 361 -11.19 -2.31 11.66
CA GLY A 361 -12.00 -1.86 10.52
C GLY A 361 -12.81 -2.98 9.84
N ILE A 362 -13.08 -4.07 10.55
CA ILE A 362 -14.00 -5.12 10.12
C ILE A 362 -15.43 -4.69 10.45
N THR A 363 -16.34 -4.90 9.50
CA THR A 363 -17.75 -4.61 9.71
C THR A 363 -18.32 -5.55 10.79
N PRO A 364 -19.02 -5.05 11.83
CA PRO A 364 -19.53 -5.90 12.90
C PRO A 364 -20.51 -6.97 12.41
N LEU A 365 -20.47 -8.15 13.04
CA LEU A 365 -21.35 -9.28 12.75
C LEU A 365 -22.84 -8.90 12.78
N SER A 366 -23.25 -8.03 13.70
CA SER A 366 -24.64 -7.56 13.80
C SER A 366 -25.13 -6.87 12.52
N SER A 367 -24.26 -6.13 11.84
CA SER A 367 -24.57 -5.52 10.55
C SER A 367 -24.60 -6.54 9.43
N ILE A 368 -23.70 -7.53 9.47
CA ILE A 368 -23.58 -8.56 8.42
C ILE A 368 -24.76 -9.53 8.43
N VAL A 369 -25.26 -9.93 9.60
CA VAL A 369 -26.43 -10.82 9.73
C VAL A 369 -27.70 -10.20 9.10
N ALA A 370 -27.76 -8.87 9.00
CA ALA A 370 -28.89 -8.18 8.38
C ALA A 370 -28.80 -8.07 6.85
N LEU A 371 -27.69 -8.48 6.22
CA LEU A 371 -27.49 -8.36 4.77
C LEU A 371 -28.12 -9.52 4.01
N ASP A 372 -28.73 -9.20 2.87
CA ASP A 372 -29.11 -10.20 1.87
C ASP A 372 -27.87 -10.62 1.07
N MET A 373 -27.28 -11.75 1.46
CA MET A 373 -26.15 -12.36 0.77
C MET A 373 -26.58 -13.42 -0.25
N ASP A 374 -27.88 -13.58 -0.54
CA ASP A 374 -28.42 -14.66 -1.37
C ASP A 374 -28.18 -14.44 -2.87
N ARG A 375 -27.73 -13.23 -3.24
CA ARG A 375 -27.57 -12.79 -4.64
C ARG A 375 -26.12 -12.58 -5.06
N ILE A 376 -25.15 -12.95 -4.21
CA ILE A 376 -23.74 -12.88 -4.56
C ILE A 376 -23.47 -13.86 -5.69
N HIS A 377 -22.80 -13.40 -6.74
CA HIS A 377 -22.54 -14.21 -7.92
C HIS A 377 -21.52 -15.33 -7.63
N LEU A 378 -21.75 -16.49 -8.23
CA LEU A 378 -20.88 -17.66 -8.19
C LEU A 378 -20.44 -18.05 -9.59
N LYS A 379 -19.15 -18.35 -9.74
CA LYS A 379 -18.60 -18.97 -10.94
C LYS A 379 -18.18 -20.41 -10.63
N ILE A 380 -18.92 -21.37 -11.17
CA ILE A 380 -18.68 -22.81 -10.93
C ILE A 380 -17.89 -23.45 -12.08
N THR A 381 -18.05 -22.95 -13.30
CA THR A 381 -17.35 -23.46 -14.48
C THR A 381 -16.73 -22.31 -15.27
N PRO A 382 -15.63 -22.53 -16.03
CA PRO A 382 -14.92 -21.46 -16.72
C PRO A 382 -15.79 -20.62 -17.67
N ASN A 383 -16.68 -21.29 -18.41
CA ASN A 383 -17.50 -20.71 -19.49
C ASN A 383 -19.01 -20.91 -19.29
N GLY A 384 -19.44 -21.37 -18.11
CA GLY A 384 -20.87 -21.54 -17.81
C GLY A 384 -21.54 -20.24 -17.33
N PRO A 385 -22.85 -20.30 -17.06
CA PRO A 385 -23.55 -19.17 -16.46
C PRO A 385 -23.04 -18.87 -15.05
N LEU A 386 -23.27 -17.64 -14.60
CA LEU A 386 -23.14 -17.29 -13.19
C LEU A 386 -24.36 -17.79 -12.44
N TYR A 387 -24.14 -18.33 -11.26
CA TYR A 387 -25.17 -18.71 -10.30
C TYR A 387 -25.20 -17.70 -9.16
N LYS A 388 -26.19 -17.82 -8.29
CA LYS A 388 -26.27 -17.06 -7.05
C LYS A 388 -25.99 -17.98 -5.87
N THR A 389 -25.56 -17.41 -4.76
CA THR A 389 -25.42 -18.11 -3.48
C THR A 389 -26.70 -18.84 -3.07
N SER A 390 -27.89 -18.28 -3.34
CA SER A 390 -29.18 -18.95 -3.14
C SER A 390 -29.38 -20.26 -3.92
N ASP A 391 -28.62 -20.46 -5.01
CA ASP A 391 -28.74 -21.67 -5.83
C ASP A 391 -28.01 -22.87 -5.20
N LEU A 392 -27.24 -22.65 -4.11
CA LEU A 392 -26.54 -23.71 -3.39
C LEU A 392 -27.48 -24.40 -2.40
N VAL A 393 -27.54 -25.74 -2.47
CA VAL A 393 -28.41 -26.58 -1.63
C VAL A 393 -28.22 -26.29 -0.13
N SER A 394 -26.99 -26.13 0.32
CA SER A 394 -26.67 -25.93 1.74
C SER A 394 -26.70 -24.46 2.19
N TRP A 395 -27.10 -23.52 1.33
CA TRP A 395 -27.02 -22.09 1.67
C TRP A 395 -28.02 -21.69 2.74
N GLU A 396 -29.28 -22.12 2.60
CA GLU A 396 -30.35 -21.82 3.56
C GLU A 396 -30.18 -22.57 4.89
N GLU A 397 -29.53 -23.74 4.85
CA GLU A 397 -29.28 -24.58 6.02
C GLU A 397 -28.14 -24.07 6.92
N GLN A 398 -27.30 -23.16 6.39
CA GLN A 398 -26.14 -22.62 7.11
C GLN A 398 -26.44 -21.23 7.69
N ASP A 399 -26.00 -21.02 8.94
CA ASP A 399 -26.06 -19.72 9.60
C ASP A 399 -24.71 -18.97 9.51
N VAL A 400 -24.75 -17.64 9.47
CA VAL A 400 -23.55 -16.79 9.45
C VAL A 400 -22.68 -16.96 10.71
N LYS A 401 -23.28 -17.36 11.83
CA LYS A 401 -22.62 -17.57 13.13
C LYS A 401 -22.08 -19.00 13.30
N GLN A 402 -22.39 -19.90 12.38
CA GLN A 402 -21.90 -21.28 12.39
C GLN A 402 -20.58 -21.35 11.63
N TRP A 403 -19.48 -21.13 12.34
CA TRP A 403 -18.13 -21.20 11.78
C TRP A 403 -17.40 -22.48 12.24
N PRO A 404 -16.70 -23.20 11.35
CA PRO A 404 -16.53 -22.91 9.92
C PRO A 404 -17.77 -23.32 9.08
N GLY A 405 -18.11 -22.50 8.10
CA GLY A 405 -19.23 -22.72 7.18
C GLY A 405 -19.11 -21.84 5.94
N LEU A 406 -19.71 -22.24 4.81
CA LEU A 406 -19.62 -21.46 3.57
C LEU A 406 -20.28 -20.09 3.75
N ARG A 407 -21.48 -20.04 4.35
CA ARG A 407 -22.17 -18.77 4.60
C ARG A 407 -21.40 -17.88 5.58
N ALA A 408 -20.80 -18.46 6.62
CA ALA A 408 -19.90 -17.76 7.53
C ALA A 408 -18.66 -17.22 6.82
N GLY A 409 -18.01 -18.00 5.95
CA GLY A 409 -16.86 -17.55 5.17
C GLY A 409 -17.19 -16.42 4.18
N VAL A 410 -18.36 -16.47 3.53
CA VAL A 410 -18.85 -15.36 2.69
C VAL A 410 -19.10 -14.12 3.55
N ALA A 411 -19.68 -14.28 4.74
CA ALA A 411 -19.89 -13.19 5.67
C ALA A 411 -18.57 -12.53 6.12
N GLU A 412 -17.53 -13.31 6.40
CA GLU A 412 -16.20 -12.79 6.70
C GLU A 412 -15.61 -11.98 5.53
N LEU A 413 -15.73 -12.52 4.31
CA LEU A 413 -15.27 -11.82 3.12
C LEU A 413 -15.98 -10.48 2.95
N VAL A 414 -17.33 -10.47 3.03
CA VAL A 414 -18.15 -9.26 2.93
C VAL A 414 -17.80 -8.26 4.04
N ALA A 415 -17.60 -8.73 5.28
CA ALA A 415 -17.20 -7.87 6.40
C ALA A 415 -15.84 -7.20 6.19
N THR A 416 -14.92 -7.91 5.53
CA THR A 416 -13.54 -7.46 5.30
C THR A 416 -13.39 -6.57 4.07
N ILE A 417 -14.17 -6.78 3.01
CA ILE A 417 -14.17 -5.90 1.83
C ILE A 417 -15.06 -4.67 2.04
N GLY A 418 -16.10 -4.78 2.88
CA GLY A 418 -17.12 -3.76 3.08
C GLY A 418 -18.46 -4.16 2.41
N PRO A 419 -19.60 -4.09 3.12
CA PRO A 419 -20.92 -4.42 2.58
C PRO A 419 -21.28 -3.69 1.28
N GLU A 420 -20.84 -2.44 1.12
CA GLU A 420 -21.08 -1.62 -0.07
C GLU A 420 -20.40 -2.15 -1.34
N LEU A 421 -19.45 -3.08 -1.19
CA LEU A 421 -18.75 -3.73 -2.30
C LEU A 421 -19.29 -5.14 -2.60
N MET A 422 -20.27 -5.63 -1.83
CA MET A 422 -20.80 -7.00 -1.94
C MET A 422 -21.36 -7.33 -3.33
N ASP A 423 -22.05 -6.39 -3.98
CA ASP A 423 -22.64 -6.63 -5.31
C ASP A 423 -21.61 -6.63 -6.44
N GLN A 424 -20.35 -6.28 -6.14
CA GLN A 424 -19.26 -6.20 -7.12
C GLN A 424 -18.35 -7.42 -7.13
N ILE A 425 -18.60 -8.40 -6.25
CA ILE A 425 -17.80 -9.63 -6.17
C ILE A 425 -18.48 -10.81 -6.86
N CYS A 426 -17.64 -11.77 -7.25
CA CYS A 426 -18.04 -13.07 -7.75
C CYS A 426 -17.14 -14.12 -7.11
N LEU A 427 -17.73 -15.11 -6.45
CA LEU A 427 -16.99 -16.20 -5.81
C LEU A 427 -16.61 -17.24 -6.86
N ASP A 428 -15.31 -17.44 -7.05
CA ASP A 428 -14.77 -18.33 -8.06
C ASP A 428 -14.48 -19.72 -7.48
N PHE A 429 -15.36 -20.68 -7.78
CA PHE A 429 -15.25 -22.09 -7.41
C PHE A 429 -14.68 -22.95 -8.56
N VAL A 430 -14.24 -22.32 -9.65
CA VAL A 430 -13.62 -23.06 -10.76
C VAL A 430 -12.32 -23.71 -10.26
N PRO A 431 -12.12 -25.03 -10.48
CA PRO A 431 -10.86 -25.68 -10.15
C PRO A 431 -9.72 -25.10 -10.99
N HIS A 432 -8.84 -24.33 -10.36
CA HIS A 432 -7.60 -23.87 -10.98
C HIS A 432 -6.52 -24.93 -10.79
N LYS A 433 -5.80 -25.30 -11.86
CA LYS A 433 -4.62 -26.16 -11.73
C LYS A 433 -3.58 -25.39 -10.90
N ARG A 434 -3.22 -25.95 -9.75
CA ARG A 434 -2.18 -25.41 -8.86
C ARG A 434 -0.83 -25.38 -9.56
#